data_AF-A0A972A372-F1
#
_entry.id   AF-A0A972A372-F1
#
_cell.length_a   1.000
_cell.length_b   1.000
_cell.length_c   1.000
_cell.angle_alpha   90.00
_cell.angle_beta   90.00
_cell.angle_gamma   90.00
#
_symmetry.space_group_name_H-M   'P 1'
#
loop_
_entity.id
_entity.type
_entity.pdbx_description
1 polymer ?
#
loop_
_entity_poly.entity_id
_entity_poly.type
_entity_poly.pdbx_seq_one_letter_code
_entity_poly.pdbx_strand_id
1 'polypeptide(L)' 'MHIEREISTKLLQWKNAANRQPLIIEGARQTGKTWVMLDFARRHFEHLAYFNFEKDLKLAALFESTKSAERLFFW' A
#
# COMPACT_ATOMS: atom_id res chain seq x y z
N MET A 1 -15.17 17.78 15.15
CA MET A 1 -14.16 18.28 14.18
C MET A 1 -13.75 17.11 13.29
N HIS A 2 -14.42 16.94 12.15
CA HIS A 2 -14.08 15.89 11.19
C HIS A 2 -12.87 16.34 10.39
N ILE A 3 -11.69 15.85 10.75
CA ILE A 3 -10.52 15.94 9.86
C ILE A 3 -10.73 14.84 8.83
N GLU A 4 -11.53 15.10 7.80
CA GLU A 4 -11.30 14.43 6.52
C GLU A 4 -9.92 14.88 6.04
N ARG A 5 -8.90 14.10 6.38
CA ARG A 5 -7.51 14.42 6.05
C ARG A 5 -7.43 14.56 4.52
N GLU A 6 -6.84 15.64 4.03
CA GLU A 6 -6.61 15.91 2.60
C GLU A 6 -6.09 14.66 1.84
N ILE A 7 -5.30 13.83 2.50
CA ILE A 7 -4.79 12.57 1.96
C ILE A 7 -5.88 11.54 1.67
N SER A 8 -6.93 11.43 2.48
CA SER A 8 -8.05 10.51 2.25
C SER A 8 -8.80 10.86 0.97
N THR A 9 -9.03 12.16 0.72
CA THR A 9 -9.65 12.63 -0.53
C THR A 9 -8.78 12.32 -1.73
N LYS A 10 -7.46 12.57 -1.64
CA LYS A 10 -6.50 12.22 -2.71
C LYS A 10 -6.46 10.71 -2.98
N LEU A 11 -6.49 9.88 -1.94
CA LEU A 11 -6.54 8.42 -2.06
C LEU A 11 -7.84 7.95 -2.71
N LEU A 12 -8.98 8.57 -2.38
CA LEU A 12 -10.27 8.24 -2.98
C LEU A 12 -10.32 8.63 -4.47
N GLN A 13 -9.80 9.81 -4.82
CA GLN A 13 -9.65 10.25 -6.22
C GLN A 13 -8.76 9.28 -7.00
N TRP A 14 -7.62 8.89 -6.44
CA TRP A 14 -6.73 7.89 -7.02
C TRP A 14 -7.43 6.55 -7.25
N LYS A 15 -8.15 6.04 -6.25
CA LYS A 15 -8.89 4.77 -6.35
C LYS A 15 -9.92 4.79 -7.48
N ASN A 16 -10.61 5.91 -7.65
CA ASN A 16 -11.71 6.06 -8.61
C ASN A 16 -11.24 6.46 -10.02
N ALA A 17 -9.94 6.73 -10.22
CA ALA A 17 -9.39 7.02 -11.53
C ALA A 17 -9.44 5.77 -12.43
N ALA A 18 -10.01 5.90 -13.64
CA ALA A 18 -10.14 4.81 -14.59
C ALA A 18 -8.77 4.19 -14.97
N ASN A 19 -7.72 5.02 -15.01
CA ASN A 19 -6.36 4.62 -15.34
C ASN A 19 -5.42 4.78 -14.14
N ARG A 20 -5.83 4.32 -12.95
CA ARG A 20 -5.05 4.47 -11.72
C ARG A 20 -3.61 3.94 -11.90
N GLN A 21 -2.64 4.82 -11.68
CA GLN A 21 -1.22 4.47 -11.67
C GLN A 21 -0.78 4.02 -10.27
N PRO A 22 0.36 3.34 -10.10
CA PRO A 22 0.92 3.10 -8.78
C PRO A 22 1.10 4.41 -7.99
N LEU A 23 0.75 4.40 -6.70
CA LEU A 23 0.86 5.57 -5.83
C LEU A 23 2.11 5.48 -4.95
N ILE A 24 2.87 6.57 -4.87
CA ILE A 24 3.98 6.74 -3.94
C ILE A 24 3.54 7.72 -2.85
N ILE A 25 3.66 7.33 -1.57
CA ILE A 25 3.34 8.19 -0.42
C ILE A 25 4.65 8.57 0.29
N GLU A 26 5.05 9.83 0.15
CA GLU A 26 6.28 10.36 0.72
C GLU A 26 6.01 11.29 1.91
N GLY A 27 7.03 11.49 2.74
CA GLY A 27 6.97 12.42 3.87
C GLY A 27 7.86 11.99 5.02
N ALA A 28 8.00 12.84 6.05
CA ALA A 28 8.89 12.61 7.19
C ALA A 28 8.61 11.27 7.91
N ARG A 29 9.64 10.66 8.52
CA ARG A 29 9.48 9.41 9.29
C ARG A 29 8.47 9.60 10.42
N GLN A 30 7.73 8.54 10.77
CA GLN A 30 6.77 8.50 11.88
C GLN A 30 5.52 9.40 11.75
N THR A 31 5.20 9.89 10.55
CA THR A 31 3.99 10.71 10.29
C THR A 31 2.69 9.92 10.07
N GLY A 32 2.71 8.59 10.24
CA GLY A 32 1.51 7.75 10.10
C GLY A 32 1.17 7.32 8.66
N LYS A 33 2.11 7.41 7.71
CA LYS A 33 1.91 6.99 6.31
C LYS A 33 1.45 5.54 6.16
N THR A 34 2.12 4.62 6.85
CA THR A 34 1.73 3.19 6.85
C THR A 34 0.32 2.99 7.39
N TRP A 35 -0.03 3.74 8.44
CA TRP A 35 -1.34 3.63 9.06
C TRP A 35 -2.45 4.09 8.11
N VAL A 36 -2.31 5.26 7.47
CA VAL A 36 -3.34 5.78 6.57
C VAL A 36 -3.51 4.92 5.32
N MET A 37 -2.41 4.37 4.79
CA MET A 37 -2.47 3.44 3.64
C MET A 37 -3.23 2.17 3.99
N LEU A 38 -2.93 1.55 5.14
CA LEU A 38 -3.59 0.31 5.58
C LEU A 38 -5.06 0.53 5.97
N ASP A 39 -5.36 1.62 6.67
CA ASP A 39 -6.73 1.99 7.03
C ASP A 39 -7.58 2.27 5.78
N PHE A 40 -7.06 3.03 4.83
CA PHE A 40 -7.73 3.27 3.54
C PHE A 40 -7.95 1.96 2.77
N ALA A 41 -6.92 1.11 2.68
CA ALA A 41 -7.01 -0.14 1.97
C ALA A 41 -8.11 -1.06 2.55
N ARG A 42 -8.15 -1.21 3.88
CA ARG A 42 -9.17 -2.03 4.58
C ARG A 42 -10.60 -1.52 4.40
N ARG A 43 -10.80 -0.21 4.25
CA ARG A 43 -12.13 0.39 4.09
C ARG A 43 -12.65 0.34 2.66
N HIS A 44 -11.76 0.23 1.67
CA HIS A 44 -12.09 0.47 0.27
C HIS A 44 -11.75 -0.67 -0.68
N PHE A 45 -11.08 -1.72 -0.22
CA PHE A 45 -10.75 -2.92 -0.99
C PHE A 45 -11.15 -4.18 -0.22
N GLU A 46 -11.70 -5.16 -0.93
CA GLU A 46 -12.08 -6.46 -0.37
C GLU A 46 -10.85 -7.29 0.06
N HIS A 47 -9.75 -7.15 -0.68
CA HIS A 47 -8.50 -7.87 -0.44
C HIS A 47 -7.32 -6.91 -0.32
N LEU A 48 -6.41 -7.23 0.60
CA LEU A 48 -5.20 -6.46 0.86
C LEU A 48 -4.02 -7.39 1.08
N ALA A 49 -3.00 -7.26 0.23
CA ALA A 49 -1.67 -7.82 0.45
C ALA A 49 -0.72 -6.71 0.91
N TYR A 50 -0.08 -6.90 2.07
CA TYR A 50 0.85 -5.94 2.64
C TYR A 50 2.23 -6.58 2.80
N PHE A 51 3.25 -5.91 2.27
CA PHE A 51 4.64 -6.35 2.29
C PHE A 51 5.50 -5.32 3.01
N ASN A 52 6.30 -5.75 3.97
CA ASN A 52 7.24 -4.90 4.69
C ASN A 52 8.66 -5.43 4.55
N PHE A 53 9.37 -4.93 3.55
CA PHE A 53 10.74 -5.37 3.22
C PHE A 53 11.78 -4.97 4.27
N GLU A 54 11.52 -3.97 5.12
CA GLU A 54 12.43 -3.61 6.21
C GLU A 54 12.37 -4.61 7.37
N LYS A 55 11.17 -5.17 7.62
CA LYS A 55 10.95 -6.12 8.71
C LYS A 55 11.12 -7.57 8.30
N ASP A 56 10.82 -7.89 7.04
CA ASP A 56 10.94 -9.25 6.51
C ASP A 56 12.03 -9.31 5.44
N LEU A 57 13.26 -9.54 5.90
CA LEU A 57 14.43 -9.67 5.03
C LEU A 57 14.36 -10.92 4.14
N LYS A 58 13.64 -11.97 4.55
CA LYS A 58 13.45 -13.17 3.72
C LYS A 58 12.54 -12.86 2.55
N LEU A 59 11.47 -12.10 2.80
CA LEU A 59 10.58 -11.59 1.75
C LEU A 59 11.35 -10.69 0.77
N ALA A 60 12.23 -9.82 1.26
CA ALA A 60 13.07 -9.00 0.40
C ALA A 60 13.96 -9.87 -0.52
N ALA A 61 14.66 -10.85 0.04
CA ALA A 61 15.49 -11.77 -0.72
C ALA A 61 14.68 -12.60 -1.75
N LEU A 62 13.46 -13.01 -1.41
CA LEU A 62 12.57 -13.72 -2.31
C LEU A 62 12.23 -12.85 -3.54
N PHE A 63 11.86 -11.58 -3.34
CA PHE A 63 11.54 -10.64 -4.42
C PHE A 63 12.75 -10.28 -5.28
N GLU A 64 13.97 -10.27 -4.72
CA GLU A 64 15.19 -10.13 -5.50
C GLU A 64 15.45 -11.35 -6.39
N SER A 65 15.18 -12.56 -5.86
CA SER A 65 15.40 -13.81 -6.58
C SER A 65 14.40 -14.08 -7.70
N THR A 66 13.20 -13.49 -7.67
CA THR A 66 12.18 -13.70 -8.70
C THR A 66 11.22 -12.53 -8.85
N LYS A 67 10.87 -12.22 -10.11
CA LYS A 67 9.85 -11.22 -10.47
C LYS A 67 8.51 -11.85 -10.86
N SER A 68 8.38 -13.18 -10.79
CA SER A 68 7.13 -13.87 -11.14
C SER A 68 6.14 -13.80 -9.98
N ALA A 69 4.95 -13.23 -10.23
CA ALA A 69 3.86 -13.15 -9.27
C ALA A 69 3.34 -14.53 -8.86
N GLU A 70 3.39 -15.52 -9.75
CA GLU A 70 2.93 -16.89 -9.50
C GLU A 70 3.74 -17.57 -8.38
N ARG A 71 5.04 -17.25 -8.28
CA ARG A 71 5.91 -17.79 -7.22
C ARG A 71 5.72 -17.09 -5.87
N LEU A 72 5.03 -15.95 -5.85
CA LEU A 72 4.78 -15.17 -4.65
C LEU A 72 3.45 -15.54 -3.99
N PHE A 73 2.51 -16.12 -4.74
CA PHE A 73 1.18 -16.52 -4.27
C PHE A 73 0.94 -18.01 -4.60
N PHE A 74 1.66 -18.91 -3.94
CA PHE A 74 1.30 -20.33 -3.94
C PHE A 74 0.02 -20.50 -3.08
N TRP A 75 -1.11 -20.74 -3.75
CA TRP A 75 -2.36 -21.25 -3.18
C TRP A 75 -2.61 -22.67 -3.69
#